data_AF-A0A7X8BX95-F1
#
_entry.id   AF-A0A7X8BX95-F1
#
_cell.length_a   1.000
_cell.length_b   1.000
_cell.length_c   1.000
_cell.angle_alpha   90.00
_cell.angle_beta   90.00
_cell.angle_gamma   90.00
#
_symmetry.space_group_name_H-M   'P 1'
#
loop_
_entity.id
_entity.type
_entity.pdbx_description
1 polymer ?
#
loop_
_entity_poly.entity_id
_entity_poly.type
_entity_poly.pdbx_seq_one_letter_code
_entity_poly.pdbx_strand_id
1 'polypeptide(L)'
;MKTRMLKKMKTLAIAMMMILPLAGIAQRGPGNCPNGGPGSGNCKMIPNLTDDQQKKIDALNVKHLKEVTNLKNQVKIKEAELRVLETADKPDKNAIDKKIDEIMTLKTQLAKAGANHRQEVRA
;
A
#
# COMPACT_ATOMS: atom_id res chain seq x y z
N MET A 1 1.77 -27.83 50.01
CA MET A 1 1.27 -27.74 48.61
C MET A 1 0.59 -26.40 48.28
N LYS A 2 -0.27 -25.85 49.16
CA LYS A 2 -1.06 -24.62 48.92
C LYS A 2 -0.23 -23.34 48.67
N THR A 3 0.92 -23.17 49.32
CA THR A 3 1.76 -21.97 49.21
C THR A 3 2.55 -21.87 47.89
N ARG A 4 2.93 -23.00 47.29
CA ARG A 4 3.53 -23.07 45.95
C ARG A 4 2.51 -22.73 44.86
N MET A 5 1.26 -23.12 45.06
CA MET A 5 0.16 -22.84 44.13
C MET A 5 -0.23 -21.36 44.14
N LEU A 6 -0.26 -20.72 45.32
CA LEU A 6 -0.51 -19.26 45.45
C LEU A 6 0.60 -18.40 44.81
N LYS A 7 1.88 -18.80 44.93
CA LYS A 7 2.99 -18.10 44.26
C LYS A 7 2.88 -18.21 42.74
N LYS A 8 2.56 -19.41 42.22
CA LYS A 8 2.32 -19.65 40.79
C LYS A 8 1.14 -18.83 40.24
N MET A 9 0.04 -18.72 41.00
CA MET A 9 -1.11 -17.88 40.63
C MET A 9 -0.77 -16.38 40.61
N LYS A 10 0.02 -15.87 41.57
CA LYS A 10 0.48 -14.47 41.55
C LYS A 10 1.41 -14.18 40.37
N THR A 11 2.32 -15.10 40.04
CA THR A 11 3.17 -14.95 38.84
C THR A 11 2.37 -15.07 37.54
N LEU A 12 1.30 -15.87 37.50
CA LEU A 12 0.43 -15.98 36.33
C LEU A 12 -0.42 -14.71 36.11
N ALA A 13 -0.91 -14.10 37.20
CA ALA A 13 -1.68 -12.85 37.14
C ALA A 13 -0.82 -11.65 36.71
N ILE A 14 0.45 -11.61 37.10
CA ILE A 14 1.40 -10.56 36.70
C ILE A 14 1.82 -10.74 35.22
N ALA A 15 1.92 -11.98 34.73
CA ALA A 15 2.22 -12.27 33.32
C ALA A 15 1.03 -12.01 32.38
N MET A 16 -0.21 -12.10 32.87
CA MET A 16 -1.43 -11.86 32.09
C MET A 16 -1.79 -10.37 31.95
N MET A 17 -1.10 -9.48 32.68
CA MET A 17 -1.27 -8.03 32.65
C MET A 17 -0.33 -7.31 31.66
N MET A 18 0.42 -8.07 30.84
CA MET A 18 1.30 -7.56 29.77
C MET A 18 0.77 -7.80 28.35
N ILE A 19 -0.54 -8.02 28.17
CA ILE A 19 -1.17 -8.08 26.85
C ILE A 19 -2.33 -7.08 26.83
N LEU A 20 -1.98 -5.80 26.68
CA LEU A 20 -2.89 -4.74 26.24
C LEU A 20 -2.46 -4.29 24.84
N PRO A 21 -3.09 -4.79 23.75
CA PRO A 21 -2.95 -4.20 22.43
C PRO A 21 -4.29 -3.56 22.06
N LEU A 22 -4.47 -2.27 22.36
CA LEU A 22 -5.54 -1.50 21.71
C LEU A 22 -5.02 -0.14 21.28
N ALA A 23 -4.80 -0.09 19.96
CA ALA A 23 -5.17 0.99 19.06
C ALA A 23 -4.68 2.40 19.43
N GLY A 24 -3.49 2.75 18.94
CA GLY A 24 -3.03 4.14 19.00
C GLY A 24 -1.95 4.51 17.99
N ILE A 25 -1.22 3.55 17.41
CA ILE A 25 -0.36 3.82 16.26
C ILE A 25 -1.21 3.86 14.98
N ALA A 26 -1.96 4.94 14.82
CA ALA A 26 -2.22 5.46 13.50
C ALA A 26 -0.83 5.76 12.90
N GLN A 27 -0.30 4.83 12.11
CA GLN A 27 0.87 5.07 11.26
C GLN A 27 0.50 6.19 10.28
N ARG A 28 0.65 7.45 10.71
CA ARG A 28 0.90 8.55 9.78
C ARG A 28 2.28 8.25 9.20
N GLY A 29 2.30 7.47 8.12
CA GLY A 29 3.47 7.36 7.25
C GLY A 29 3.93 8.76 6.82
N PRO A 30 5.16 8.90 6.31
CA PRO A 30 5.76 10.20 6.00
C PRO A 30 4.94 10.92 4.92
N GLY A 31 3.99 11.72 5.37
CA GLY A 31 3.18 12.62 4.56
C GLY A 31 3.36 14.01 5.14
N ASN A 32 4.59 14.52 5.11
CA ASN A 32 4.86 15.90 5.50
C ASN A 32 5.25 16.69 4.25
N CYS A 33 4.29 17.44 3.72
CA CYS A 33 4.55 18.46 2.71
C CYS A 33 4.06 19.84 3.21
N PRO A 34 4.84 20.49 4.07
CA PRO A 34 4.98 21.93 4.07
C PRO A 34 6.43 22.26 3.66
N ASN A 35 6.64 22.74 2.41
CA ASN A 35 7.93 23.07 1.79
C ASN A 35 8.82 21.87 1.37
N GLY A 36 8.52 21.29 0.22
CA GLY A 36 9.31 20.21 -0.37
C GLY A 36 10.68 20.68 -0.90
N GLY A 37 11.75 20.07 -0.39
CA GLY A 37 13.13 20.29 -0.85
C GLY A 37 13.42 19.68 -2.23
N PRO A 38 14.66 19.84 -2.76
CA PRO A 38 14.99 19.47 -4.13
C PRO A 38 14.81 17.96 -4.33
N GLY A 39 13.84 17.58 -5.17
CA GLY A 39 13.49 16.18 -5.45
C GLY A 39 12.07 15.77 -5.05
N SER A 40 11.33 16.60 -4.30
CA SER A 40 9.91 16.34 -4.04
C SER A 40 9.09 16.68 -5.27
N GLY A 41 8.74 15.67 -6.07
CA GLY A 41 7.75 15.82 -7.13
C GLY A 41 6.47 16.39 -6.54
N ASN A 42 6.14 17.63 -6.93
CA ASN A 42 4.94 18.40 -6.62
C ASN A 42 3.93 17.64 -5.74
N CYS A 43 3.98 17.91 -4.43
CA CYS A 43 2.81 17.71 -3.58
C CYS A 43 1.72 18.65 -4.12
N LYS A 44 0.91 18.13 -5.05
CA LYS A 44 -0.24 18.83 -5.63
C LYS A 44 -1.33 18.92 -4.56
N MET A 45 -1.12 19.80 -3.58
CA MET A 45 -2.17 20.19 -2.65
C MET A 45 -3.20 20.99 -3.44
N ILE A 46 -4.46 20.58 -3.38
CA ILE A 46 -5.58 21.36 -3.92
C ILE A 46 -5.86 22.46 -2.88
N PRO A 47 -5.69 23.75 -3.21
CA PRO A 47 -5.90 24.82 -2.25
C PRO A 47 -7.39 25.01 -1.93
N ASN A 48 -7.69 25.55 -0.74
CA ASN A 48 -9.02 26.02 -0.33
C ASN A 48 -10.15 24.97 -0.35
N LEU A 49 -9.85 23.72 0.02
CA LEU A 49 -10.88 22.69 0.20
C LEU A 49 -11.69 22.93 1.48
N THR A 50 -13.01 22.76 1.40
CA THR A 50 -13.85 22.64 2.59
C THR A 50 -13.67 21.26 3.24
N ASP A 51 -14.02 21.12 4.52
CA ASP A 51 -13.93 19.84 5.25
C ASP A 51 -14.72 18.72 4.54
N ASP A 52 -15.88 19.05 3.97
CA ASP A 52 -16.70 18.09 3.25
C ASP A 52 -16.09 17.68 1.91
N GLN A 53 -15.42 18.60 1.21
CA GLN A 53 -14.65 18.27 -0.01
C GLN A 53 -13.46 17.38 0.33
N GLN A 54 -12.73 17.69 1.40
CA GLN A 54 -11.60 16.88 1.86
C GLN A 54 -12.04 15.44 2.19
N LYS A 55 -13.13 15.28 2.94
CA LYS A 55 -13.68 13.94 3.26
C LYS A 55 -14.07 13.14 2.01
N LYS A 56 -14.65 13.80 1.00
CA LYS A 56 -14.99 13.15 -0.28
C LYS A 56 -13.73 12.70 -1.02
N ILE A 57 -12.71 13.55 -1.10
CA ILE A 57 -11.43 13.23 -1.73
C ILE A 57 -10.74 12.06 -1.01
N ASP A 58 -10.76 12.05 0.33
CA ASP A 58 -10.19 10.95 1.12
C ASP A 58 -10.89 9.61 0.84
N ALA A 59 -12.21 9.61 0.72
CA ALA A 59 -12.97 8.42 0.33
C ALA A 59 -12.61 7.93 -1.08
N LEU A 60 -12.47 8.86 -2.04
CA LEU A 60 -12.01 8.55 -3.41
C LEU A 60 -10.58 7.98 -3.42
N ASN A 61 -9.68 8.53 -2.59
CA ASN A 61 -8.31 8.03 -2.43
C ASN A 61 -8.30 6.59 -1.90
N VAL A 62 -9.09 6.30 -0.86
CA VAL A 62 -9.18 4.93 -0.31
C VAL A 62 -9.74 3.95 -1.35
N LYS A 63 -10.77 4.35 -2.09
CA LYS A 63 -11.33 3.54 -3.18
C LYS A 63 -10.29 3.26 -4.26
N HIS A 64 -9.61 4.30 -4.75
CA HIS A 64 -8.57 4.18 -5.77
C HIS A 64 -7.41 3.29 -5.30
N LEU A 65 -6.94 3.47 -4.06
CA LEU A 65 -5.87 2.64 -3.47
C LEU A 65 -6.26 1.17 -3.43
N LYS A 66 -7.48 0.83 -3.00
CA LYS A 66 -7.98 -0.55 -3.01
C LYS A 66 -7.99 -1.15 -4.41
N GLU A 67 -8.45 -0.38 -5.41
CA GLU A 67 -8.48 -0.81 -6.82
C GLU A 67 -7.07 -1.10 -7.36
N VAL A 68 -6.13 -0.17 -7.18
CA VAL A 68 -4.81 -0.27 -7.82
C VAL A 68 -3.81 -1.15 -7.08
N THR A 69 -4.03 -1.45 -5.80
CA THR A 69 -3.05 -2.23 -5.00
C THR A 69 -2.81 -3.61 -5.59
N ASN A 70 -3.88 -4.32 -5.95
CA ASN A 70 -3.75 -5.64 -6.56
C ASN A 70 -3.04 -5.58 -7.92
N LEU A 71 -3.38 -4.60 -8.75
CA LEU A 71 -2.73 -4.40 -10.06
C LEU A 71 -1.23 -4.12 -9.92
N LYS A 72 -0.83 -3.27 -8.98
CA LYS A 72 0.60 -3.00 -8.69
C LYS A 72 1.33 -4.26 -8.25
N ASN A 73 0.70 -5.09 -7.41
CA ASN A 73 1.29 -6.35 -6.98
C ASN A 73 1.50 -7.30 -8.15
N GLN A 74 0.49 -7.45 -9.02
CA GLN A 74 0.60 -8.28 -10.22
C GLN A 74 1.69 -7.80 -11.18
N VAL A 75 1.83 -6.48 -11.37
CA VAL A 75 2.94 -5.92 -12.16
C VAL A 75 4.28 -6.35 -11.58
N LYS A 76 4.49 -6.20 -10.27
CA LYS A 76 5.75 -6.58 -9.61
C LYS A 76 6.06 -8.08 -9.76
N ILE A 77 5.04 -8.93 -9.59
CA ILE A 77 5.18 -10.38 -9.77
C ILE A 77 5.64 -10.69 -11.20
N LYS A 78 4.96 -10.12 -12.20
CA LYS A 78 5.28 -10.37 -13.60
C LYS A 78 6.62 -9.77 -14.04
N GLU A 79 7.02 -8.63 -13.48
CA GLU A 79 8.35 -8.06 -13.71
C GLU A 79 9.45 -8.95 -13.11
N ALA A 80 9.19 -9.63 -11.99
CA ALA A 80 10.11 -10.63 -11.44
C ALA A 80 10.17 -11.88 -12.33
N GLU A 81 9.03 -12.39 -12.81
CA GLU A 81 8.98 -13.50 -13.77
C GLU A 81 9.71 -13.17 -15.07
N LEU A 82 9.54 -11.96 -15.60
CA LEU A 82 10.24 -11.48 -16.78
C LEU A 82 11.75 -11.52 -16.57
N ARG A 83 12.23 -11.02 -15.43
CA ARG A 83 13.67 -11.06 -15.09
C ARG A 83 14.20 -12.48 -15.10
N VAL A 84 13.46 -13.46 -14.58
CA VAL A 84 13.86 -14.87 -14.61
C VAL A 84 13.99 -15.38 -16.06
N LEU A 85 13.04 -15.04 -16.93
CA LEU A 85 13.07 -15.43 -18.35
C LEU A 85 14.27 -14.81 -19.09
N GLU A 86 14.57 -13.54 -18.81
CA GLU A 86 15.68 -12.80 -19.43
C GLU A 86 17.06 -13.31 -18.99
N THR A 87 17.18 -13.82 -17.77
CA THR A 87 18.46 -14.32 -17.21
C THR A 87 18.67 -15.83 -17.36
N ALA A 88 17.78 -16.53 -18.09
CA ALA A 88 17.93 -17.96 -18.32
C ALA A 88 19.11 -18.25 -19.25
N ASP A 89 19.79 -19.40 -19.07
CA ASP A 89 20.92 -19.82 -19.93
C ASP A 89 20.54 -19.91 -21.42
N LYS A 90 19.26 -20.19 -21.71
CA LYS A 90 18.69 -20.22 -23.05
C LYS A 90 17.36 -19.45 -23.02
N PRO A 91 17.37 -18.13 -23.26
CA PRO A 91 16.17 -17.31 -23.21
C PRO A 91 15.15 -17.72 -24.29
N ASP A 92 13.90 -17.91 -23.89
CA ASP A 92 12.77 -18.08 -24.80
C ASP A 92 12.17 -16.70 -25.13
N LYS A 93 12.46 -16.21 -26.33
CA LYS A 93 11.98 -14.91 -26.80
C LYS A 93 10.45 -14.81 -26.79
N ASN A 94 9.74 -15.87 -27.17
CA ASN A 94 8.28 -15.84 -27.21
C ASN A 94 7.69 -15.73 -25.80
N ALA A 95 8.29 -16.42 -24.83
CA ALA A 95 7.89 -16.32 -23.44
C ALA A 95 8.16 -14.92 -22.86
N ILE A 96 9.29 -14.31 -23.22
CA ILE A 96 9.64 -12.92 -22.86
C ILE A 96 8.62 -11.94 -23.43
N ASP A 97 8.36 -11.99 -24.74
CA ASP A 97 7.42 -11.08 -25.42
C ASP A 97 6.01 -11.20 -24.80
N LYS A 98 5.54 -12.43 -24.56
CA LYS A 98 4.26 -12.66 -23.89
C LYS A 98 4.23 -12.06 -22.48
N LYS A 99 5.32 -12.19 -21.70
CA LYS A 99 5.37 -11.64 -20.34
C LYS A 99 5.33 -10.11 -20.35
N ILE A 100 5.99 -9.48 -21.34
CA ILE A 100 5.95 -8.04 -21.55
C ILE A 100 4.50 -7.59 -21.84
N ASP A 101 3.78 -8.27 -22.73
CA ASP A 101 2.39 -7.94 -23.06
C ASP A 101 1.46 -8.03 -21.83
N GLU A 102 1.66 -9.05 -20.99
CA GLU A 102 0.90 -9.18 -19.74
C GLU A 102 1.18 -8.00 -18.78
N ILE A 103 2.45 -7.56 -18.65
CA ILE A 103 2.82 -6.39 -17.84
C ILE A 103 2.19 -5.12 -18.40
N MET A 104 2.26 -4.91 -19.72
CA MET A 104 1.73 -3.72 -20.39
C MET A 104 0.21 -3.63 -20.27
N THR A 105 -0.49 -4.78 -20.30
CA THR A 105 -1.93 -4.85 -20.04
C THR A 105 -2.26 -4.33 -18.64
N LEU A 106 -1.54 -4.77 -17.61
CA LEU A 106 -1.76 -4.30 -16.23
C LEU A 106 -1.39 -2.82 -16.04
N LYS A 107 -0.28 -2.36 -16.64
CA LYS A 107 0.11 -0.94 -16.61
C LYS A 107 -0.93 -0.05 -17.29
N THR A 108 -1.57 -0.54 -18.36
CA THR A 108 -2.68 0.15 -19.02
C THR A 108 -3.90 0.27 -18.09
N GLN A 109 -4.24 -0.80 -17.37
CA GLN A 109 -5.32 -0.75 -16.38
C GLN A 109 -5.01 0.25 -15.25
N LEU A 110 -3.77 0.25 -14.73
CA LEU A 110 -3.32 1.24 -13.74
C LEU A 110 -3.43 2.68 -14.25
N ALA A 111 -3.03 2.92 -15.51
CA ALA A 111 -3.12 4.24 -16.12
C ALA A 111 -4.58 4.72 -16.24
N LYS A 112 -5.48 3.84 -16.68
CA LYS A 112 -6.92 4.12 -16.75
C LYS A 112 -7.52 4.41 -15.38
N ALA A 113 -7.23 3.57 -14.38
CA ALA A 113 -7.69 3.78 -13.00
C ALA A 113 -7.21 5.13 -12.45
N GLY A 114 -5.94 5.48 -12.69
CA GLY A 114 -5.38 6.77 -12.27
C GLY A 114 -6.01 7.96 -13.01
N ALA A 115 -6.33 7.81 -14.29
CA ALA A 115 -7.04 8.84 -15.04
C ALA A 115 -8.47 9.05 -14.51
N ASN A 116 -9.20 7.96 -14.29
CA ASN A 116 -10.56 7.99 -13.75
C ASN A 116 -10.58 8.64 -12.37
N HIS A 117 -9.69 8.25 -11.46
CA HIS A 117 -9.59 8.86 -10.13
C HIS A 117 -9.36 10.37 -10.19
N ARG A 118 -8.51 10.86 -11.10
CA ARG A 118 -8.32 12.31 -11.30
C ARG A 118 -9.58 13.02 -11.80
N GLN A 119 -10.39 12.36 -12.63
CA GLN A 119 -11.68 12.92 -13.06
C GLN A 119 -12.70 12.91 -11.92
N GLU A 120 -12.76 11.83 -11.14
CA GLU A 120 -13.62 11.73 -9.94
C GLU A 120 -13.30 12.83 -8.91
N VAL A 121 -12.01 13.18 -8.73
CA VAL A 121 -11.59 14.26 -7.82
C VAL A 121 -11.91 15.65 -8.37
N ARG A 122 -11.97 15.81 -9.71
CA ARG A 122 -12.27 17.09 -10.36
C ARG A 122 -13.76 17.42 -10.39
N ALA A 123 -14.61 16.39 -10.45
CA ALA A 123 -16.07 16.50 -10.54
C ALA A 123 -16.70 17.01 -9.22
#